data_AF-A0A7X9PLI8-F1
#
_entry.id   AF-A0A7X9PLI8-F1
#
_cell.length_a   1.000
_cell.length_b   1.000
_cell.length_c   1.000
_cell.angle_alpha   90.00
_cell.angle_beta   90.00
_cell.angle_gamma   90.00
#
_symmetry.space_group_name_H-M   'P 1'
#
loop_
_entity.id
_entity.type
_entity.pdbx_description
1 polymer ?
#
loop_
_entity_poly.entity_id
_entity_poly.type
_entity_poly.pdbx_seq_one_letter_code
_entity_poly.pdbx_strand_id
1 'polypeptide(L)'
;MKTIQLEFFDVYNRKHKISVPASQKDEVLNHGYHIDASDVLGIMFVCEGDFLLKPVVYSIRNQKNKEVYFCRVYDEEGNAVDIQAKKWRAEINQKMSQWRQFTSNFNSTNVLKTGIL
;
A
#
# COMPACT_ATOMS: atom_id res chain seq x y z
N MET A 1 -23.61 -14.44 -11.26
CA MET A 1 -23.08 -13.07 -11.40
C MET A 1 -21.62 -13.15 -11.80
N LYS A 2 -21.20 -12.45 -12.85
CA LYS A 2 -19.76 -12.27 -13.14
C LYS A 2 -19.21 -11.20 -12.20
N THR A 3 -18.03 -11.40 -11.64
CA THR A 3 -17.32 -10.39 -10.83
C THR A 3 -16.05 -9.97 -11.57
N ILE A 4 -15.59 -8.74 -11.36
CA ILE A 4 -14.24 -8.34 -11.74
C ILE A 4 -13.34 -8.51 -10.51
N GLN A 5 -12.13 -9.02 -10.72
CA GLN A 5 -11.14 -9.18 -9.66
C GLN A 5 -9.90 -8.36 -10.00
N LEU A 6 -9.58 -7.42 -9.14
CA LEU A 6 -8.40 -6.56 -9.23
C LEU A 6 -7.27 -7.19 -8.42
N GLU A 7 -6.13 -7.45 -9.04
CA GLU A 7 -4.96 -8.00 -8.37
C GLU A 7 -3.80 -7.01 -8.43
N PHE A 8 -3.14 -6.76 -7.31
CA PHE A 8 -1.98 -5.86 -7.23
C PHE A 8 -0.95 -6.41 -6.25
N PHE A 9 0.25 -5.84 -6.25
CA PHE A 9 1.30 -6.15 -5.28
C PHE A 9 1.52 -4.98 -4.33
N ASP A 10 1.74 -5.28 -3.06
CA ASP A 10 2.19 -4.29 -2.08
C ASP A 10 3.71 -4.05 -2.15
N VAL A 11 4.23 -3.12 -1.34
CA VAL A 11 5.68 -2.83 -1.25
C VAL A 11 6.51 -3.99 -0.69
N TYR A 12 5.87 -5.02 -0.15
CA TYR A 12 6.51 -6.27 0.29
C TYR A 12 6.43 -7.36 -0.77
N ASN A 13 5.96 -7.03 -1.98
CA ASN A 13 5.73 -7.96 -3.09
C ASN A 13 4.73 -9.08 -2.74
N ARG A 14 3.80 -8.81 -1.82
CA ARG A 14 2.68 -9.70 -1.53
C ARG A 14 1.51 -9.36 -2.43
N LYS A 15 0.85 -10.40 -2.93
CA LYS A 15 -0.26 -10.27 -3.86
C LYS A 15 -1.57 -10.06 -3.09
N HIS A 16 -2.28 -9.01 -3.45
CA HIS A 16 -3.61 -8.66 -2.93
C HIS A 16 -4.67 -8.81 -4.01
N LYS A 17 -5.92 -8.97 -3.58
CA LYS A 17 -7.07 -9.21 -4.46
C LYS A 17 -8.30 -8.49 -3.95
N ILE A 18 -8.96 -7.72 -4.81
CA ILE A 18 -10.23 -7.06 -4.52
C ILE A 18 -11.26 -7.55 -5.51
N SER A 19 -12.44 -7.92 -5.03
CA SER A 19 -13.55 -8.34 -5.88
C SER A 19 -14.57 -7.22 -5.99
N VAL A 20 -14.87 -6.82 -7.22
CA VAL A 20 -15.80 -5.74 -7.51
C VAL A 20 -16.94 -6.30 -8.37
N PRO A 21 -18.19 -5.82 -8.21
CA PRO A 21 -19.30 -6.22 -9.07
C PRO A 21 -19.00 -5.90 -10.55
N ALA A 22 -19.37 -6.80 -11.48
CA ALA A 22 -19.16 -6.53 -12.90
C ALA A 22 -19.93 -5.31 -13.42
N SER A 23 -20.96 -4.84 -12.72
CA SER A 23 -21.67 -3.60 -13.03
C SER A 23 -20.79 -2.35 -12.93
N GLN A 24 -19.71 -2.39 -12.15
CA GLN A 24 -18.77 -1.28 -11.99
C GLN A 24 -17.56 -1.42 -12.93
N LYS A 25 -17.56 -2.39 -13.86
CA LYS A 25 -16.40 -2.67 -14.72
C LYS A 25 -15.96 -1.44 -15.50
N ASP A 26 -16.88 -0.78 -16.18
CA ASP A 26 -16.53 0.35 -17.06
C ASP A 26 -16.00 1.54 -16.24
N GLU A 27 -16.58 1.79 -15.07
CA GLU A 27 -16.11 2.81 -14.14
C GLU A 27 -14.68 2.51 -13.65
N VAL A 28 -14.43 1.27 -13.22
CA VAL A 28 -13.13 0.82 -12.73
C VAL A 28 -12.06 0.83 -13.84
N LEU A 29 -12.41 0.46 -15.07
CA LEU A 29 -11.47 0.49 -16.19
C LEU A 29 -11.12 1.92 -16.65
N ASN A 30 -12.05 2.87 -16.54
CA ASN A 30 -11.85 4.23 -17.00
C ASN A 30 -11.25 5.15 -15.93
N HIS A 31 -11.66 5.00 -14.68
CA HIS A 31 -11.29 5.91 -13.58
C HIS A 31 -10.38 5.25 -12.54
N GLY A 32 -10.28 3.92 -12.54
CA GLY A 32 -9.59 3.16 -11.49
C GLY A 32 -10.50 2.82 -10.31
N TYR A 33 -9.92 2.23 -9.28
CA TYR A 33 -10.62 1.83 -8.06
C TYR A 33 -9.88 2.36 -6.84
N HIS A 34 -10.55 3.18 -6.03
CA HIS A 34 -9.98 3.75 -4.81
C HIS A 34 -9.86 2.69 -3.73
N ILE A 35 -8.72 2.70 -3.03
CA ILE A 35 -8.42 1.81 -1.91
C ILE A 35 -7.72 2.59 -0.82
N ASP A 36 -7.96 2.20 0.41
CA ASP A 36 -7.31 2.80 1.57
C ASP A 36 -5.83 2.36 1.62
N ALA A 37 -4.94 3.27 2.05
CA ALA A 37 -3.53 2.98 2.33
C ALA A 37 -3.31 1.74 3.20
N SER A 38 -4.20 1.49 4.16
CA SER A 38 -4.17 0.33 5.05
C SER A 38 -4.39 -1.00 4.31
N ASP A 39 -5.12 -0.99 3.19
CA ASP A 39 -5.36 -2.17 2.35
C ASP A 39 -4.17 -2.49 1.43
N VAL A 40 -3.40 -1.47 1.03
CA VAL A 40 -2.19 -1.65 0.23
C VAL A 40 -1.03 -2.11 1.10
N LEU A 41 -1.00 -1.65 2.35
CA LEU A 41 0.20 -1.66 3.14
C LEU A 41 -0.15 -1.89 4.61
N GLY A 42 0.55 -2.84 5.24
CA GLY A 42 0.82 -2.73 6.68
C GLY A 42 1.66 -1.50 7.05
N ILE A 43 1.70 -0.44 6.23
CA ILE A 43 2.36 0.83 6.48
C ILE A 43 1.35 1.72 7.19
N MET A 44 1.23 1.47 8.48
CA MET A 44 0.52 2.31 9.44
C MET A 44 1.23 3.66 9.68
N PHE A 45 2.21 4.05 8.86
CA PHE A 45 3.19 5.07 9.25
C PHE A 45 3.48 6.22 8.28
N VAL A 46 2.92 6.30 7.07
CA VAL A 46 3.33 7.40 6.16
C VAL A 46 2.23 8.05 5.30
N CYS A 47 1.05 7.47 5.10
CA CYS A 47 0.05 8.13 4.25
C CYS A 47 -1.36 8.03 4.85
N GLU A 48 -1.83 9.12 5.43
CA GLU A 48 -3.26 9.44 5.41
C GLU A 48 -3.57 9.78 3.95
N GLY A 49 -4.08 8.83 3.16
CA GLY A 49 -4.36 9.08 1.75
C GLY A 49 -4.97 7.89 1.04
N ASP A 50 -5.80 8.18 0.04
CA ASP A 50 -6.45 7.20 -0.82
C ASP A 50 -5.50 6.81 -1.97
N PHE A 51 -5.29 5.52 -2.18
CA PHE A 51 -4.58 5.03 -3.36
C PHE A 51 -5.56 4.68 -4.47
N LEU A 52 -5.06 4.72 -5.70
CA LEU A 52 -5.85 4.40 -6.88
C LEU A 52 -5.27 3.17 -7.60
N LEU A 53 -6.07 2.12 -7.71
CA LEU A 53 -5.79 0.96 -8.55
C LEU A 53 -6.21 1.26 -9.99
N LYS A 54 -5.26 1.26 -10.92
CA LYS A 54 -5.56 1.33 -12.35
C LYS A 54 -5.38 -0.05 -13.01
N PRO A 55 -6.46 -0.68 -13.51
CA PRO A 55 -6.37 -1.95 -14.21
C PRO A 55 -5.55 -1.84 -15.49
N VAL A 56 -4.67 -2.81 -15.69
CA VAL A 56 -3.93 -2.98 -16.94
C VAL A 56 -4.80 -3.82 -17.87
N VAL A 57 -5.52 -3.19 -18.80
CA VAL A 57 -6.56 -3.84 -19.63
C VAL A 57 -6.07 -5.11 -20.34
N TYR A 58 -4.85 -5.07 -20.90
CA TYR A 58 -4.26 -6.21 -21.61
C TYR A 58 -3.80 -7.36 -20.70
N SER A 59 -3.86 -7.18 -19.37
CA SER A 59 -3.52 -8.23 -18.39
C SER A 59 -4.70 -9.17 -18.06
N ILE A 60 -5.84 -8.98 -18.73
CA ILE A 60 -7.09 -9.70 -18.46
C ILE A 60 -6.88 -11.23 -18.50
N ARG A 61 -7.39 -11.89 -17.47
CA ARG A 61 -7.50 -13.36 -17.38
C ARG A 61 -8.94 -13.74 -17.10
N ASN A 62 -9.57 -14.45 -18.03
CA ASN A 62 -10.93 -14.94 -17.87
C ASN A 62 -10.94 -16.23 -17.02
N GLN A 63 -11.79 -16.26 -16.00
CA GLN A 63 -12.07 -17.44 -15.19
C GLN A 63 -13.58 -17.70 -15.17
N LYS A 64 -13.98 -18.92 -14.77
CA LYS A 64 -15.36 -19.43 -14.88
C LYS A 64 -16.46 -18.43 -14.50
N ASN A 65 -16.25 -17.65 -13.44
CA ASN A 65 -17.21 -16.66 -12.93
C ASN A 65 -16.65 -15.24 -12.77
N LYS A 66 -15.45 -14.96 -13.28
CA LYS A 66 -14.79 -13.66 -13.07
C LYS A 66 -13.77 -13.29 -14.13
N GLU A 67 -13.60 -12.00 -14.33
CA GLU A 67 -12.52 -11.43 -15.13
C GLU A 67 -11.48 -10.84 -14.18
N VAL A 68 -10.22 -11.23 -14.36
CA VAL A 68 -9.15 -10.85 -13.44
C VAL A 68 -8.21 -9.87 -14.15
N TYR A 69 -7.96 -8.73 -13.53
CA TYR A 69 -7.06 -7.69 -14.03
C TYR A 69 -5.91 -7.48 -13.05
N PHE A 70 -4.70 -7.42 -13.57
CA PHE A 70 -3.58 -6.85 -12.81
C PHE A 70 -3.76 -5.33 -12.74
N CYS A 71 -3.48 -4.74 -11.58
CA CYS A 71 -3.60 -3.31 -11.33
C CYS A 71 -2.26 -2.74 -10.90
N ARG A 72 -1.97 -1.53 -11.38
CA ARG A 72 -0.91 -0.69 -10.84
C ARG A 72 -1.49 0.21 -9.77
N VAL A 73 -0.72 0.43 -8.71
CA VAL A 73 -1.08 1.32 -7.61
C VAL A 73 -0.52 2.71 -7.88
N TYR A 74 -1.36 3.73 -7.72
CA TYR A 74 -1.01 5.14 -7.87
C TYR A 74 -1.34 5.91 -6.58
N ASP A 75 -0.52 6.88 -6.23
CA ASP A 75 -0.84 7.84 -5.17
C ASP A 75 -1.84 8.91 -5.65
N GLU A 76 -2.31 9.78 -4.74
CA GLU A 76 -3.26 10.86 -5.03
C GLU A 76 -2.73 11.88 -6.05
N GLU A 77 -1.41 12.02 -6.17
CA GLU A 77 -0.75 12.88 -7.15
C GLU A 77 -0.66 12.22 -8.54
N GLY A 78 -1.10 10.96 -8.67
CA GLY A 78 -1.09 10.21 -9.91
C GLY A 78 0.25 9.58 -10.26
N ASN A 79 1.18 9.47 -9.31
CA ASN A 79 2.46 8.80 -9.49
C ASN A 79 2.32 7.30 -9.25
N ALA A 80 2.98 6.49 -10.07
CA ALA A 80 2.99 5.04 -9.89
C ALA A 80 3.86 4.64 -8.68
N VAL A 81 3.28 3.83 -7.79
CA VAL A 81 3.94 3.32 -6.58
C VAL A 81 4.90 2.15 -6.88
N ASP A 82 4.82 1.58 -8.09
CA ASP A 82 5.49 0.36 -8.57
C ASP A 82 7.04 0.39 -8.50
N ILE A 83 7.64 1.55 -8.24
CA ILE A 83 9.10 1.76 -8.26
C ILE A 83 9.60 2.42 -6.95
N GLN A 84 8.71 2.91 -6.09
CA GLN A 84 9.11 3.57 -4.84
C GLN A 84 9.31 2.59 -3.68
N ALA A 85 8.96 1.31 -3.79
CA ALA A 85 9.16 0.34 -2.70
C ALA A 85 10.61 0.27 -2.19
N LYS A 86 11.62 0.44 -3.06
CA LYS A 86 13.04 0.54 -2.64
C LYS A 86 13.34 1.88 -1.94
N LYS A 87 12.82 2.99 -2.46
CA LYS A 87 13.04 4.34 -1.91
C LYS A 87 12.32 4.50 -0.56
N TRP A 88 11.05 4.10 -0.48
CA TRP A 88 10.27 4.06 0.74
C TRP A 88 10.80 3.05 1.77
N ARG A 89 11.33 1.89 1.37
CA ARG A 89 12.07 1.03 2.32
C ARG A 89 13.27 1.76 2.92
N ALA A 90 14.00 2.52 2.12
CA ALA A 90 15.12 3.32 2.64
C ALA A 90 14.63 4.42 3.60
N GLU A 91 13.56 5.13 3.25
CA GLU A 91 12.97 6.19 4.09
C GLU A 91 12.34 5.63 5.38
N ILE A 92 11.62 4.51 5.32
CA ILE A 92 11.07 3.81 6.49
C ILE A 92 12.21 3.33 7.39
N ASN A 93 13.26 2.73 6.83
CA ASN A 93 14.42 2.30 7.61
C ASN A 93 15.13 3.50 8.27
N GLN A 94 15.21 4.65 7.59
CA GLN A 94 15.77 5.88 8.14
C GLN A 94 14.91 6.42 9.29
N LYS A 95 13.59 6.53 9.11
CA LYS A 95 12.65 6.97 10.16
C LYS A 95 12.64 6.02 11.36
N MET A 96 12.69 4.70 11.13
CA MET A 96 12.80 3.69 12.19
C MET A 96 14.12 3.78 12.95
N SER A 97 15.22 4.08 12.26
CA SER A 97 16.53 4.33 12.89
C SER A 97 16.49 5.56 13.80
N GLN A 98 15.91 6.67 13.31
CA GLN A 98 15.71 7.88 14.11
C GLN A 98 14.82 7.62 15.34
N TRP A 99 13.76 6.82 15.19
CA TRP A 99 12.88 6.46 16.31
C TRP A 99 13.58 5.57 17.34
N ARG A 100 14.43 4.63 16.90
CA ARG A 100 15.30 3.83 17.80
C ARG A 100 16.32 4.70 18.54
N GLN A 101 16.91 5.69 17.87
CA GLN A 101 17.80 6.66 18.52
C GLN A 101 17.06 7.52 19.54
N PHE A 102 15.85 8.00 19.21
CA PHE A 102 15.01 8.77 20.12
C PHE A 102 14.64 7.96 21.38
N THR A 103 14.17 6.72 21.22
CA THR A 103 13.81 5.84 22.34
C THR A 103 15.02 5.40 23.17
N SER A 104 16.18 5.17 22.54
CA SER A 104 17.43 4.93 23.25
C SER A 104 17.85 6.14 24.11
N ASN A 105 17.70 7.35 23.59
CA ASN A 105 18.02 8.58 24.32
C ASN A 105 17.03 8.87 25.45
N PHE A 106 15.76 8.49 25.27
CA PHE A 106 14.72 8.59 26.31
C PHE A 106 15.01 7.64 27.49
N ASN A 107 15.48 6.43 27.19
CA ASN A 107 15.88 5.47 28.21
C ASN A 107 17.17 5.89 28.94
N SER A 108 18.15 6.50 28.25
CA SER A 108 19.37 6.96 28.91
C SER A 108 19.17 8.22 29.78
N THR A 109 18.21 9.09 29.45
CA THR A 109 17.90 10.27 30.29
C THR A 109 17.06 9.93 31.53
N ASN A 110 16.23 8.89 31.49
CA ASN A 110 15.49 8.43 32.67
C ASN A 110 16.36 7.59 33.64
N VAL A 111 17.36 6.85 33.14
CA VAL A 111 18.29 6.12 34.03
C VAL A 111 19.23 7.08 34.78
N LEU A 112 19.49 8.28 34.26
CA LEU A 112 20.30 9.30 34.96
C LEU A 112 19.51 10.18 35.95
N LYS A 113 18.18 10.14 35.97
CA LYS A 113 17.34 10.93 36.90
C LYS A 113 16.73 10.13 38.06
N THR A 114 16.76 8.79 38.01
CA THR A 114 16.37 7.93 39.14
C THR A 114 17.56 7.24 39.80
N GLY A 115 18.74 7.86 39.73
CA GLY A 115 19.88 7.53 40.60
C GLY A 115 19.54 7.86 42.06
N ILE A 116 18.69 7.05 42.67
CA ILE A 116 18.66 6.86 44.12
C ILE A 116 19.87 6.00 44.43
N LEU A 117 20.94 6.66 44.84
CA LEU A 117 21.86 6.22 45.89
C LEU A 117 22.25 7.46 46.70
#